data_AF-A0A225UUL3-F1
#
_entry.id   AF-A0A225UUL3-F1
#
_cell.length_a   1.000
_cell.length_b   1.000
_cell.length_c   1.000
_cell.angle_alpha   90.00
_cell.angle_beta   90.00
_cell.angle_gamma   90.00
#
_symmetry.space_group_name_H-M   'P 1'
#
loop_
_entity.id
_entity.type
_entity.pdbx_description
1 polymer ?
#
loop_
_entity_poly.entity_id
_entity_poly.type
_entity_poly.pdbx_seq_one_letter_code
_entity_poly.pdbx_strand_id
1 'polypeptide(L)'
;YHFDSVNGGHDSAPIFSALHWFLQRSTTGHVSAQAYALISKPRQLNTVYCDIYMLHYIGRVKVFIETERPESLLPAIYTLVKGSFNINKADQAPSTLFRQLSRTA
;
A
#
# COMPACT_ATOMS: atom_id res chain seq x y z
N TYR A 1 4.50 6.72 -2.18
CA TYR A 1 4.24 5.48 -2.93
C TYR A 1 2.74 5.37 -3.18
N HIS A 2 2.32 4.93 -4.36
CA HIS A 2 0.94 4.58 -4.67
C HIS A 2 0.88 3.09 -5.00
N PHE A 3 -0.02 2.36 -4.35
CA PHE A 3 -0.22 0.93 -4.58
C PHE A 3 -1.64 0.72 -5.11
N ASP A 4 -1.76 0.06 -6.25
CA ASP A 4 -3.05 -0.30 -6.83
C ASP A 4 -3.14 -1.82 -7.00
N SER A 5 -4.13 -2.42 -6.33
CA SER A 5 -4.45 -3.84 -6.42
C SER A 5 -5.23 -4.17 -7.70
N VAL A 6 -5.93 -3.19 -8.26
CA VAL A 6 -6.67 -3.24 -9.52
C VAL A 6 -5.82 -2.55 -10.59
N ASN A 7 -5.99 -2.84 -11.87
CA ASN A 7 -5.24 -2.12 -12.90
C ASN A 7 -5.98 -0.86 -13.33
N GLY A 8 -5.47 0.31 -12.95
CA GLY A 8 -6.05 1.58 -13.36
C GLY A 8 -7.35 1.89 -12.64
N GLY A 9 -7.50 1.40 -11.39
CA GLY A 9 -8.60 1.82 -10.53
C GLY A 9 -8.48 3.30 -10.19
N HIS A 10 -7.24 3.80 -10.07
CA HIS A 10 -6.95 5.20 -9.83
C HIS A 10 -5.77 5.70 -10.66
N ASP A 11 -5.88 6.93 -11.19
CA ASP A 11 -4.76 7.61 -11.81
C ASP A 11 -3.80 8.13 -10.73
N SER A 12 -2.53 7.74 -10.83
CA SER A 12 -1.50 8.13 -9.87
C SER A 12 -1.11 9.60 -10.00
N ALA A 13 -1.24 10.20 -11.20
CA ALA A 13 -0.81 11.57 -11.47
C ALA A 13 -1.56 12.64 -10.64
N PRO A 14 -2.90 12.68 -10.60
CA PRO A 14 -3.63 13.64 -9.78
C PRO A 14 -3.40 13.41 -8.27
N ILE A 15 -3.27 12.15 -7.84
CA ILE A 15 -2.98 11.81 -6.44
C ILE A 15 -1.62 12.37 -6.02
N PHE A 16 -0.57 12.15 -6.81
CA PHE A 16 0.76 12.68 -6.50
C PHE A 16 0.81 14.20 -6.58
N SER A 17 0.07 14.82 -7.51
CA SER A 17 -0.03 16.28 -7.61
C SER A 17 -0.64 16.89 -6.35
N ALA A 18 -1.75 16.31 -5.85
CA ALA A 18 -2.39 16.74 -4.61
C ALA A 18 -1.47 16.55 -3.40
N LEU A 19 -0.77 15.41 -3.31
CA LEU A 19 0.18 15.14 -2.23
C LEU A 19 1.36 16.12 -2.25
N HIS A 20 1.90 16.42 -3.44
CA HIS A 20 3.00 17.36 -3.59
C HIS A 20 2.59 18.77 -3.18
N TRP A 21 1.41 19.24 -3.62
CA TRP A 21 0.83 20.53 -3.20
C TRP A 21 0.68 20.61 -1.67
N PHE A 22 0.21 19.53 -1.04
CA PHE A 22 0.02 19.47 0.41
C PHE A 22 1.37 19.53 1.15
N LEU A 23 2.36 18.75 0.70
CA LEU A 23 3.69 18.72 1.32
C LEU A 23 4.37 20.08 1.21
N GLN A 24 4.31 20.73 0.03
CA GLN A 24 4.87 22.07 -0.17
C GLN A 24 4.30 23.13 0.78
N ARG A 25 3.03 23.00 1.17
CA ARG A 25 2.38 23.91 2.13
C ARG A 25 2.67 23.57 3.59
N SER A 26 2.89 22.30 3.88
CA SER A 26 3.01 21.79 5.25
C SER A 26 4.45 21.86 5.77
N THR A 27 5.42 22.05 4.90
CA THR A 27 6.85 22.14 5.27
C THR A 27 7.40 23.54 5.01
N THR A 28 8.25 24.04 5.90
CA THR A 28 8.92 25.35 5.76
C THR A 28 10.06 25.36 4.72
N GLY A 29 10.13 24.36 3.83
CA GLY A 29 11.18 24.20 2.82
C GLY A 29 10.68 23.55 1.54
N HIS A 30 11.53 23.51 0.51
CA HIS A 30 11.22 22.87 -0.76
C HIS A 30 11.26 21.35 -0.61
N VAL A 31 10.12 20.69 -0.74
CA VAL A 31 10.03 19.22 -0.73
C VAL A 31 10.22 18.71 -2.14
N SER A 32 11.42 18.18 -2.44
CA SER A 32 11.66 17.37 -3.63
C SER A 32 11.37 15.90 -3.29
N ALA A 33 10.12 15.48 -3.48
CA ALA A 33 9.71 14.09 -3.26
C ALA A 33 9.61 13.33 -4.58
N GLN A 34 10.25 12.17 -4.65
CA GLN A 34 10.07 11.23 -5.76
C GLN A 34 8.80 10.40 -5.56
N ALA A 35 8.00 10.32 -6.60
CA ALA A 35 6.75 9.56 -6.61
C ALA A 35 6.95 8.19 -7.28
N TYR A 36 6.38 7.16 -6.68
CA TYR A 36 6.52 5.77 -7.13
C TYR A 36 5.14 5.13 -7.21
N ALA A 37 4.65 4.86 -8.43
CA ALA A 37 3.45 4.10 -8.69
C ALA A 37 3.80 2.62 -8.86
N LEU A 38 3.20 1.76 -8.04
CA LEU A 38 3.54 0.35 -7.94
C LEU A 38 2.29 -0.50 -8.14
N ILE A 39 2.39 -1.51 -8.99
CA ILE A 39 1.31 -2.44 -9.30
C ILE A 39 1.63 -3.78 -8.65
N SER A 40 0.73 -4.27 -7.80
CA SER A 40 0.86 -5.62 -7.24
C SER A 40 0.60 -6.69 -8.30
N LYS A 41 1.40 -7.76 -8.28
CA LYS A 41 1.16 -8.96 -9.08
C LYS A 41 1.20 -10.19 -8.16
N PRO A 42 0.22 -11.11 -8.24
CA PRO A 42 -0.96 -11.08 -9.13
C PRO A 42 -2.00 -10.03 -8.71
N ARG A 43 -2.83 -9.60 -9.66
CA ARG A 43 -3.81 -8.51 -9.50
C ARG A 43 -5.11 -9.00 -8.88
N GLN A 44 -5.80 -8.11 -8.20
CA GLN A 44 -7.14 -8.34 -7.68
C GLN A 44 -8.12 -8.68 -8.80
N LEU A 45 -8.78 -9.83 -8.67
CA LEU A 45 -9.84 -10.26 -9.60
C LEU A 45 -11.19 -9.65 -9.21
N ASN A 46 -11.45 -9.49 -7.91
CA ASN A 46 -12.71 -8.93 -7.40
C ASN A 46 -12.49 -7.52 -6.84
N THR A 47 -12.93 -6.51 -7.58
CA THR A 47 -12.76 -5.09 -7.21
C THR A 47 -13.50 -4.67 -5.94
N VAL A 48 -14.44 -5.47 -5.43
CA VAL A 48 -15.23 -5.16 -4.22
C VAL A 48 -14.37 -5.12 -2.95
N TYR A 49 -13.23 -5.83 -2.93
CA TYR A 49 -12.38 -5.95 -1.72
C TYR A 49 -11.08 -5.13 -1.80
N CYS A 50 -11.01 -4.08 -2.62
CA CYS A 50 -9.77 -3.32 -2.83
C CYS A 50 -9.29 -2.60 -1.56
N ASP A 51 -10.22 -2.22 -0.69
CA ASP A 51 -10.01 -1.68 0.64
C ASP A 51 -9.29 -2.67 1.57
N ILE A 52 -9.72 -3.93 1.60
CA ILE A 52 -9.10 -4.98 2.42
C ILE A 52 -7.67 -5.29 1.94
N TYR A 53 -7.46 -5.24 0.63
CA TYR A 53 -6.12 -5.42 0.05
C TYR A 53 -5.19 -4.28 0.44
N MET A 54 -5.70 -3.04 0.41
CA MET A 54 -4.98 -1.87 0.87
C MET A 54 -4.56 -2.01 2.35
N LEU A 55 -5.49 -2.45 3.22
CA LEU A 55 -5.19 -2.73 4.62
C LEU A 55 -4.11 -3.81 4.80
N HIS A 56 -4.18 -4.88 4.01
CA HIS A 56 -3.14 -5.92 3.99
C HIS A 56 -1.77 -5.33 3.61
N TYR A 57 -1.69 -4.49 2.57
CA TYR A 57 -0.44 -3.86 2.14
C TYR A 57 0.16 -2.98 3.23
N ILE A 58 -0.66 -2.11 3.85
CA ILE A 58 -0.22 -1.28 4.98
C ILE A 58 0.28 -2.15 6.13
N GLY A 59 -0.45 -3.21 6.49
CA GLY A 59 -0.05 -4.13 7.56
C GLY A 59 1.31 -4.79 7.27
N ARG A 60 1.57 -5.22 6.04
CA ARG A 60 2.86 -5.79 5.63
C ARG A 60 3.99 -4.76 5.66
N VAL A 61 3.74 -3.52 5.26
CA VAL A 61 4.72 -2.41 5.35
C VAL A 61 5.04 -2.11 6.82
N LYS A 62 4.01 -2.02 7.68
CA LYS A 62 4.18 -1.80 9.12
C LYS A 62 5.08 -2.86 9.74
N VAL A 63 4.76 -4.14 9.53
CA VAL A 63 5.57 -5.26 10.04
C VAL A 63 7.01 -5.18 9.53
N PHE A 64 7.21 -4.86 8.25
CA PHE A 64 8.55 -4.70 7.70
C PHE A 64 9.34 -3.57 8.37
N ILE A 65 8.71 -2.40 8.58
CA ILE A 65 9.35 -1.26 9.26
C ILE A 65 9.70 -1.60 10.71
N GLU A 66 8.80 -2.26 11.43
CA GLU A 66 9.00 -2.61 12.84
C GLU A 66 10.10 -3.66 13.03
N THR A 67 10.17 -4.65 12.14
CA THR A 67 11.14 -5.74 12.20
C THR A 67 12.50 -5.34 11.66
N GLU A 68 12.55 -4.76 10.46
CA GLU A 68 13.81 -4.52 9.73
C GLU A 68 14.37 -3.11 9.95
N ARG A 69 13.55 -2.18 10.45
CA ARG A 69 13.91 -0.76 10.68
C ARG A 69 14.72 -0.14 9.54
N PRO A 70 14.23 -0.24 8.29
CA PRO A 70 14.99 0.22 7.13
C PRO A 70 15.11 1.74 7.15
N GLU A 71 16.25 2.28 6.74
CA GLU A 71 16.40 3.71 6.50
C GLU A 71 15.52 4.21 5.34
N SER A 72 15.19 3.31 4.40
CA SER A 72 14.31 3.60 3.27
C SER A 72 13.53 2.35 2.86
N LEU A 73 12.26 2.56 2.48
CA LEU A 73 11.44 1.51 1.88
C LEU A 73 11.85 1.20 0.43
N LEU A 74 12.56 2.09 -0.26
CA LEU A 74 12.81 2.00 -1.69
C LEU A 74 13.49 0.68 -2.12
N PRO A 75 14.53 0.16 -1.42
CA PRO A 75 15.16 -1.11 -1.78
C PRO A 75 14.23 -2.31 -1.59
N ALA A 76 13.35 -2.24 -0.60
CA ALA A 76 12.50 -3.37 -0.21
C ALA A 76 11.13 -3.36 -0.88
N ILE A 77 10.67 -2.20 -1.39
CA ILE A 77 9.29 -2.04 -1.82
C ILE A 77 8.94 -2.95 -3.00
N TYR A 78 9.88 -3.17 -3.92
CA TYR A 78 9.68 -4.09 -5.04
C TYR A 78 9.54 -5.55 -4.59
N THR A 79 10.29 -5.96 -3.56
CA THR A 79 10.21 -7.29 -2.96
C THR A 79 8.88 -7.46 -2.21
N LEU A 80 8.44 -6.43 -1.48
CA LEU A 80 7.15 -6.42 -0.80
C LEU A 80 6.00 -6.54 -1.80
N VAL A 81 6.03 -5.76 -2.89
CA VAL A 81 5.00 -5.77 -3.93
C VAL A 81 4.92 -7.10 -4.69
N LYS A 82 6.05 -7.74 -4.99
CA LYS A 82 6.08 -9.04 -5.68
C LYS A 82 5.75 -10.22 -4.77
N GLY A 83 6.10 -10.14 -3.49
CA GLY A 83 5.99 -11.26 -2.55
C GLY A 83 4.91 -11.08 -1.48
N SER A 84 5.10 -10.11 -0.60
CA SER A 84 4.24 -9.91 0.58
C SER A 84 2.84 -9.40 0.24
N PHE A 85 2.71 -8.66 -0.86
CA PHE A 85 1.43 -8.11 -1.35
C PHE A 85 0.70 -9.10 -2.28
N ASN A 86 1.19 -10.33 -2.40
CA ASN A 86 0.58 -11.36 -3.23
C ASN A 86 -0.90 -11.56 -2.87
N ILE A 87 -1.74 -11.48 -3.89
CA ILE A 87 -3.19 -11.62 -3.80
C ILE A 87 -3.66 -12.88 -3.11
N ASN A 88 -3.00 -14.03 -3.26
CA ASN A 88 -3.47 -15.27 -2.63
C ASN A 88 -3.45 -15.16 -1.10
N LYS A 89 -2.59 -14.30 -0.56
CA LYS A 89 -2.57 -13.95 0.87
C LYS A 89 -3.59 -12.85 1.18
N ALA A 90 -3.79 -11.91 0.26
CA ALA A 90 -4.78 -10.83 0.41
C ALA A 90 -6.23 -11.33 0.30
N ASP A 91 -6.53 -12.35 -0.50
CA ASP A 91 -7.85 -13.00 -0.60
C ASP A 91 -8.24 -13.73 0.68
N GLN A 92 -7.26 -14.11 1.50
CA GLN A 92 -7.50 -14.65 2.84
C GLN A 92 -7.66 -13.54 3.89
N ALA A 93 -7.33 -12.28 3.56
CA ALA A 93 -7.40 -11.17 4.49
C ALA A 93 -8.84 -10.85 4.94
N PRO A 94 -9.90 -10.89 4.09
CA PRO A 94 -11.27 -10.69 4.54
C PRO A 94 -11.68 -11.68 5.64
N SER A 95 -11.44 -12.98 5.41
CA SER A 95 -11.78 -14.05 6.35
C SER A 95 -10.98 -13.96 7.64
N THR A 96 -9.70 -13.58 7.55
CA THR A 96 -8.83 -13.35 8.71
C THR A 96 -9.29 -12.16 9.54
N LEU A 97 -9.57 -11.03 8.89
CA LEU A 97 -10.03 -9.80 9.53
C LEU A 97 -11.38 -10.01 10.21
N PHE A 98 -12.33 -10.64 9.51
CA PHE A 98 -13.62 -11.01 10.08
C PHE A 98 -13.45 -11.86 11.34
N ARG A 99 -12.62 -12.92 11.29
CA ARG A 99 -12.35 -13.77 12.45
C ARG A 99 -11.72 -13.01 13.62
N GLN A 100 -10.83 -12.06 13.35
CA GLN A 100 -10.24 -11.24 14.40
C GLN A 100 -11.28 -10.34 15.07
N LEU A 101 -12.07 -9.63 14.26
CA LEU A 101 -13.12 -8.74 14.75
C LEU A 101 -14.18 -9.50 15.58
N SER A 102 -14.58 -10.70 15.15
CA SER A 102 -15.54 -11.54 15.87
C SER A 102 -15.01 -12.11 17.19
N ARG A 103 -13.69 -12.10 17.43
CA ARG A 103 -13.10 -12.52 18.71
C ARG A 103 -12.97 -11.37 19.71
N THR A 104 -13.06 -10.15 19.23
CA THR A 104 -12.95 -8.91 20.03
C THR A 104 -14.31 -8.29 20.36
N ALA A 105 -15.39 -8.86 19.84
CA ALA A 105 -16.78 -8.52 20.19
C ALA A 105 -17.29 -9.46 21.29
#